data_AF-I1BTJ0-F1
#
_entry.id   AF-I1BTJ0-F1
#
_cell.length_a   1.000
_cell.length_b   1.000
_cell.length_c   1.000
_cell.angle_alpha   90.00
_cell.angle_beta   90.00
_cell.angle_gamma   90.00
#
_symmetry.space_group_name_H-M   'P 1'
#
loop_
_entity.id
_entity.type
_entity.pdbx_description
1 polymer ?
#
loop_
_entity_poly.entity_id
_entity_poly.type
_entity_poly.pdbx_seq_one_letter_code
_entity_poly.pdbx_strand_id
1 'polypeptide(L)'
;MQEQQQRRQQRQEAAARPLQPPSENQGFQYLYLPTKARVPIGQLRSRLRKLDINNNRILDIHYPDRNVVALLVHNDYANELRSQLKRFKITLKDNFDPCDPKILRDPKYFDATEEERANLAFMHHCNCMERALKFTRAPVKFAVARYFYTKGWISKQTLDETLSSRRTSQMEADPLFFEDERMSTTDDCQLSQSHTMESHMEDGSPL
;
A
#
# COMPACT_ATOMS: atom_id res chain seq x y z
N MET A 1 18.89 -22.14 6.78
CA MET A 1 18.20 -22.14 8.10
C MET A 1 17.77 -20.72 8.51
N GLN A 2 18.68 -19.76 8.69
CA GLN A 2 18.33 -18.39 9.13
C GLN A 2 17.41 -17.62 8.17
N GLU A 3 17.64 -17.68 6.86
CA GLU A 3 16.80 -16.97 5.88
C GLU A 3 15.35 -17.49 5.85
N GLN A 4 15.16 -18.80 6.00
CA GLN A 4 13.83 -19.40 6.07
C GLN A 4 13.08 -18.97 7.35
N GLN A 5 13.79 -18.87 8.48
CA GLN A 5 13.21 -18.34 9.73
C GLN A 5 12.81 -16.87 9.58
N GLN A 6 13.64 -16.04 8.95
CA GLN A 6 13.33 -14.63 8.75
C GLN A 6 12.11 -14.43 7.83
N ARG A 7 12.02 -15.17 6.71
CA ARG A 7 10.85 -15.15 5.83
C ARG A 7 9.59 -15.62 6.53
N ARG A 8 9.70 -16.63 7.41
CA ARG A 8 8.57 -17.11 8.23
C ARG A 8 8.08 -16.04 9.19
N GLN A 9 8.99 -15.34 9.89
CA GLN A 9 8.64 -14.23 10.78
C GLN A 9 7.95 -13.09 10.04
N GLN A 10 8.50 -12.65 8.89
CA GLN A 10 7.86 -11.60 8.07
C GLN A 10 6.44 -11.97 7.62
N ARG A 11 6.21 -13.25 7.27
CA ARG A 11 4.87 -13.75 6.91
C ARG A 11 3.92 -13.74 8.10
N GLN A 12 4.41 -14.11 9.29
CA GLN A 12 3.62 -14.08 10.53
C GLN A 12 3.26 -12.65 10.91
N GLU A 13 4.20 -11.70 10.86
CA GLU A 13 3.94 -10.28 11.10
C GLU A 13 2.96 -9.67 10.08
N ALA A 14 3.08 -10.05 8.81
CA ALA A 14 2.14 -9.62 7.78
C ALA A 14 0.73 -10.18 8.01
N ALA A 15 0.60 -11.43 8.47
CA ALA A 15 -0.67 -12.06 8.77
C ALA A 15 -1.31 -11.55 10.09
N ALA A 16 -0.49 -11.13 11.06
CA ALA A 16 -0.97 -10.56 12.32
C ALA A 16 -1.51 -9.13 12.15
N ARG A 17 -0.98 -8.36 11.18
CA ARG A 17 -1.33 -6.94 10.98
C ARG A 17 -2.84 -6.66 10.86
N PRO A 18 -3.64 -7.41 10.07
CA PRO A 18 -5.09 -7.20 10.00
C PRO A 18 -5.85 -7.53 11.29
N LEU A 19 -5.25 -8.32 12.19
CA LEU A 19 -5.82 -8.70 13.48
C LEU A 19 -5.49 -7.69 14.58
N GLN A 20 -4.57 -6.76 14.33
CA GLN A 20 -4.25 -5.69 15.27
C GLN A 20 -5.39 -4.66 15.30
N PRO A 21 -5.62 -4.03 16.47
CA PRO A 21 -6.58 -2.95 16.55
C PRO A 21 -6.21 -1.83 15.56
N PRO A 22 -7.21 -1.12 15.00
CA PRO A 22 -6.94 0.01 14.14
C PRO A 22 -6.07 1.04 14.86
N SER A 23 -5.03 1.53 14.19
CA SER A 23 -4.18 2.60 14.69
C SER A 23 -5.00 3.85 15.00
N GLU A 24 -4.67 4.53 16.10
CA GLU A 24 -5.27 5.82 16.46
C GLU A 24 -4.92 6.92 15.44
N ASN A 25 -3.77 6.79 14.76
CA ASN A 25 -3.31 7.74 13.76
C ASN A 25 -3.76 7.34 12.35
N GLN A 26 -5.08 7.25 12.15
CA GLN A 26 -5.64 7.01 10.83
C GLN A 26 -5.41 8.22 9.93
N GLY A 27 -4.49 8.07 8.98
CA GLY A 27 -4.13 9.15 8.11
C GLY A 27 -3.05 8.79 7.12
N PHE A 28 -2.72 9.78 6.31
CA PHE A 28 -1.71 9.67 5.27
C PHE A 28 -0.72 10.81 5.40
N GLN A 29 0.49 10.58 4.90
CA GLN A 29 1.50 11.61 4.81
C GLN A 29 2.34 11.39 3.55
N TYR A 30 2.83 12.49 3.00
CA TYR A 30 3.87 12.46 1.98
C TYR A 30 5.24 12.42 2.64
N LEU A 31 6.07 11.48 2.21
CA LEU A 31 7.50 11.47 2.52
C LEU A 31 8.27 11.97 1.31
N TYR A 32 9.15 12.94 1.53
CA TYR A 32 9.93 13.57 0.47
C TYR A 32 11.35 13.01 0.43
N LEU A 33 11.69 12.35 -0.67
CA LEU A 33 13.00 11.74 -0.87
C LEU A 33 13.83 12.64 -1.81
N PRO A 34 15.11 12.87 -1.51
CA PRO A 34 16.01 13.50 -2.47
C PRO A 34 16.24 12.56 -3.65
N THR A 35 16.26 13.10 -4.86
CA THR A 35 16.69 12.38 -6.06
C THR A 35 17.71 13.18 -6.84
N LYS A 36 18.68 12.48 -7.44
CA LYS A 36 19.69 13.09 -8.32
C LYS A 36 19.15 13.39 -9.71
N ALA A 37 18.18 12.60 -10.15
CA ALA A 37 17.57 12.71 -11.47
C ALA A 37 16.13 12.23 -11.41
N ARG A 38 15.28 12.83 -12.25
CA ARG A 38 13.94 12.31 -12.47
C ARG A 38 14.04 11.01 -13.26
N VAL A 39 13.35 9.97 -12.77
CA VAL A 39 13.24 8.68 -13.46
C VAL A 39 11.78 8.36 -13.69
N PRO A 40 11.43 7.55 -14.71
CA PRO A 40 10.07 7.08 -14.88
C PRO A 40 9.55 6.38 -13.61
N ILE A 41 8.28 6.58 -13.26
CA ILE A 41 7.68 6.03 -12.03
C ILE A 41 7.83 4.50 -11.95
N GLY A 42 7.70 3.79 -13.08
CA GLY A 42 7.94 2.35 -13.14
C GLY A 42 9.37 1.95 -12.74
N GLN A 43 10.37 2.70 -13.21
CA GLN A 43 11.77 2.46 -12.80
C GLN A 43 11.99 2.78 -11.33
N LEU A 44 11.36 3.85 -10.82
CA LEU A 44 11.44 4.18 -9.40
C LEU A 44 10.85 3.05 -8.54
N ARG A 45 9.67 2.53 -8.90
CA ARG A 45 9.07 1.37 -8.21
C ARG A 45 9.96 0.14 -8.26
N SER A 46 10.65 -0.12 -9.37
CA SER A 46 11.64 -1.19 -9.46
C SER A 46 12.83 -0.96 -8.53
N ARG A 47 13.32 0.27 -8.39
CA ARG A 47 14.40 0.62 -7.45
C ARG A 47 13.96 0.47 -6.00
N LEU A 48 12.77 0.96 -5.65
CA LEU A 48 12.21 0.80 -4.30
C LEU A 48 12.06 -0.68 -3.93
N ARG A 49 11.60 -1.53 -4.86
CA ARG A 49 11.56 -2.98 -4.66
C ARG A 49 12.95 -3.58 -4.39
N LYS A 50 13.99 -3.14 -5.11
CA LYS A 50 15.37 -3.58 -4.86
C LYS A 50 15.90 -3.15 -3.49
N LEU A 51 15.35 -2.10 -2.90
CA LEU A 51 15.62 -1.65 -1.54
C LEU A 51 14.76 -2.37 -0.49
N ASP A 52 14.03 -3.43 -0.88
CA ASP A 52 13.12 -4.17 0.00
C ASP A 52 11.92 -3.33 0.52
N ILE A 53 11.55 -2.29 -0.22
CA ILE A 53 10.40 -1.45 0.08
C ILE A 53 9.16 -2.03 -0.60
N ASN A 54 8.09 -2.19 0.18
CA ASN A 54 6.85 -2.75 -0.33
C ASN A 54 6.07 -1.72 -1.15
N ASN A 55 6.15 -1.83 -2.47
CA ASN A 55 5.42 -0.96 -3.40
C ASN A 55 3.90 -0.95 -3.18
N ASN A 56 3.30 -2.01 -2.64
CA ASN A 56 1.87 -2.04 -2.36
C ASN A 56 1.49 -1.10 -1.22
N ARG A 57 2.43 -0.66 -0.39
CA ARG A 57 2.18 0.28 0.72
C ARG A 57 2.35 1.75 0.29
N ILE A 58 2.86 1.98 -0.92
CA ILE A 58 3.02 3.31 -1.52
C ILE A 58 1.81 3.62 -2.39
N LEU A 59 1.03 4.60 -1.97
CA LEU A 59 -0.28 4.92 -2.54
C LEU A 59 -0.17 5.81 -3.79
N ASP A 60 0.75 6.78 -3.76
CA ASP A 60 1.04 7.70 -4.85
C ASP A 60 2.55 7.97 -4.93
N ILE A 61 3.00 8.29 -6.15
CA ILE A 61 4.36 8.71 -6.45
C ILE A 61 4.30 9.86 -7.45
N HIS A 62 4.82 11.02 -7.08
CA HIS A 62 5.02 12.12 -8.01
C HIS A 62 6.30 12.92 -7.72
N TYR A 63 6.61 13.86 -8.60
CA TYR A 63 7.81 14.70 -8.53
C TYR A 63 7.38 16.16 -8.31
N PRO A 64 7.34 16.65 -7.06
CA PRO A 64 6.98 18.03 -6.78
C PRO A 64 8.07 19.04 -7.19
N ASP A 65 9.35 18.63 -7.21
CA ASP A 65 10.48 19.42 -7.70
C ASP A 65 11.46 18.51 -8.48
N ARG A 66 12.40 19.09 -9.22
CA ARG A 66 13.39 18.38 -10.06
C ARG A 66 14.18 17.32 -9.30
N ASN A 67 14.49 17.62 -8.03
CA ASN A 67 15.35 16.80 -7.17
C ASN A 67 14.60 16.20 -5.98
N VAL A 68 13.27 16.12 -6.05
CA VAL A 68 12.44 15.59 -4.97
C VAL A 68 11.42 14.60 -5.53
N VAL A 69 11.28 13.47 -4.86
CA VAL A 69 10.19 12.50 -5.05
C VAL A 69 9.28 12.59 -3.84
N ALA A 70 7.97 12.68 -4.07
CA ALA A 70 6.96 12.54 -3.03
C ALA A 70 6.38 11.12 -3.07
N LEU A 71 6.35 10.44 -1.91
CA LEU A 71 5.72 9.13 -1.72
C LEU A 71 4.56 9.26 -0.73
N LEU A 72 3.33 8.97 -1.17
CA LEU A 72 2.18 8.93 -0.26
C LEU A 72 2.11 7.57 0.44
N VAL A 73 2.04 7.58 1.76
CA VAL A 73 1.93 6.35 2.57
C VAL A 73 0.92 6.52 3.71
N HIS A 74 0.40 5.41 4.21
CA HIS A 74 -0.34 5.39 5.47
C HIS A 74 0.60 5.67 6.65
N ASN A 75 0.11 6.37 7.68
CA ASN A 75 0.91 6.75 8.84
C ASN A 75 1.57 5.55 9.54
N ASP A 76 0.86 4.43 9.67
CA ASP A 76 1.41 3.19 10.26
C ASP A 76 2.61 2.61 9.49
N TYR A 77 2.76 2.95 8.20
CA TYR A 77 3.90 2.51 7.39
C TYR A 77 5.03 3.55 7.36
N ALA A 78 4.79 4.79 7.77
CA ALA A 78 5.76 5.87 7.63
C ALA A 78 7.06 5.60 8.41
N ASN A 79 6.95 5.09 9.65
CA ASN A 79 8.11 4.77 10.49
C ASN A 79 8.91 3.57 9.96
N GLU A 80 8.22 2.55 9.46
CA GLU A 80 8.84 1.39 8.79
C GLU A 80 9.62 1.86 7.56
N LEU A 81 9.00 2.66 6.68
CA LEU A 81 9.63 3.20 5.47
C LEU A 81 10.82 4.12 5.79
N ARG A 82 10.70 5.00 6.79
CA ARG A 82 11.80 5.84 7.28
C ARG A 82 12.99 4.99 7.71
N SER A 83 12.75 3.91 8.46
CA SER A 83 13.78 3.00 8.94
C SER A 83 14.46 2.24 7.79
N GLN A 84 13.67 1.76 6.82
CA GLN A 84 14.17 1.11 5.62
C GLN A 84 15.06 2.04 4.79
N LEU A 85 14.64 3.29 4.56
CA LEU A 85 15.42 4.28 3.82
C LEU A 85 16.71 4.68 4.54
N LYS A 86 16.65 4.85 5.87
CA LYS A 86 17.81 5.17 6.72
C LYS A 86 18.88 4.07 6.65
N ARG A 87 18.49 2.80 6.52
CA ARG A 87 19.42 1.66 6.32
C ARG A 87 20.34 1.88 5.11
N PHE A 88 19.83 2.55 4.07
CA PHE A 88 20.58 2.85 2.85
C PHE A 88 21.16 4.28 2.83
N LYS A 89 21.23 4.95 3.98
CA LYS A 89 21.73 6.34 4.12
C LYS A 89 20.93 7.35 3.30
N ILE A 90 19.64 7.07 3.03
CA ILE A 90 18.74 8.01 2.37
C ILE A 90 18.07 8.85 3.45
N THR A 91 18.45 10.13 3.52
CA THR A 91 17.85 11.11 4.43
C THR A 91 16.63 11.75 3.76
N LEU A 92 15.48 11.72 4.44
CA LEU A 92 14.27 12.40 3.98
C LEU A 92 14.40 13.92 4.10
N LYS A 93 13.63 14.63 3.28
CA LYS A 93 13.46 16.08 3.38
C LYS A 93 12.22 16.39 4.23
N ASP A 94 12.38 16.42 5.54
CA ASP A 94 11.25 16.65 6.47
C ASP A 94 10.65 18.06 6.34
N ASN A 95 11.44 19.06 5.93
CA ASN A 95 11.01 20.47 5.83
C ASN A 95 10.65 20.88 4.39
N PHE A 96 10.34 19.93 3.50
CA PHE A 96 9.97 20.26 2.13
C PHE A 96 8.49 20.68 2.06
N ASP A 97 8.25 21.91 1.61
CA ASP A 97 6.92 22.41 1.32
C ASP A 97 6.67 22.39 -0.20
N PRO A 98 5.74 21.57 -0.71
CA PRO A 98 5.42 21.53 -2.14
C PRO A 98 4.78 22.82 -2.68
N CYS A 99 4.36 23.74 -1.81
CA CYS A 99 3.74 25.01 -2.17
C CYS A 99 4.73 26.19 -2.06
N ASP A 100 6.00 25.95 -1.75
CA ASP A 100 7.02 27.00 -1.67
C ASP A 100 7.16 27.70 -3.04
N PRO A 101 7.06 29.04 -3.11
CA PRO A 101 7.19 29.80 -4.35
C PRO A 101 8.51 29.52 -5.09
N LYS A 102 9.58 29.09 -4.40
CA LYS A 102 10.89 28.75 -4.98
C LYS A 102 10.90 27.46 -5.81
N ILE A 103 9.85 26.64 -5.70
CA ILE A 103 9.69 25.45 -6.54
C ILE A 103 9.41 25.84 -7.99
N LEU A 104 8.69 26.95 -8.20
CA LEU A 104 8.36 27.43 -9.54
C LEU A 104 9.57 28.16 -10.16
N ARG A 105 10.38 27.43 -10.92
CA ARG A 105 11.61 27.95 -11.58
C ARG A 105 11.48 28.16 -13.08
N ASP A 106 10.25 28.17 -13.59
CA ASP A 106 10.02 28.45 -15.01
C ASP A 106 10.27 29.95 -15.26
N PRO A 107 11.15 30.32 -16.23
CA PRO A 107 11.41 31.71 -16.59
C PRO A 107 10.16 32.54 -16.87
N LYS A 108 9.04 31.90 -17.27
CA LYS A 108 7.75 32.57 -17.47
C LYS A 108 7.24 33.32 -16.24
N TYR A 109 7.62 32.89 -15.03
CA TYR A 109 7.18 33.48 -13.77
C TYR A 109 8.28 34.28 -13.06
N PHE A 110 9.30 34.72 -13.81
CA PHE A 110 10.41 35.49 -13.25
C PHE A 110 9.93 36.81 -12.65
N ASP A 111 9.01 37.50 -13.32
CA ASP A 111 8.45 38.78 -12.89
C ASP A 111 7.24 38.64 -11.95
N ALA A 112 6.81 37.41 -11.66
CA ALA A 112 5.66 37.17 -10.78
C ALA A 112 6.04 37.43 -9.32
N THR A 113 5.09 37.99 -8.56
CA THR A 113 5.25 38.20 -7.12
C THR A 113 5.37 36.87 -6.37
N GLU A 114 5.93 36.91 -5.16
CA GLU A 114 6.06 35.71 -4.33
C GLU A 114 4.70 35.07 -4.01
N GLU A 115 3.68 35.90 -3.78
CA GLU A 115 2.30 35.46 -3.54
C GLU A 115 1.69 34.76 -4.77
N GLU A 116 1.82 35.35 -5.96
CA GLU A 116 1.34 34.72 -7.20
C GLU A 116 2.03 33.38 -7.44
N ARG A 117 3.34 33.31 -7.18
CA ARG A 117 4.11 32.07 -7.31
C ARG A 117 3.68 31.00 -6.32
N ALA A 118 3.39 31.38 -5.08
CA ALA A 118 2.88 30.46 -4.06
C ALA A 118 1.48 29.93 -4.45
N ASN A 119 0.60 30.81 -4.95
CA ASN A 119 -0.72 30.43 -5.46
C ASN A 119 -0.62 29.46 -6.64
N LEU A 120 0.26 29.73 -7.60
CA LEU A 120 0.53 28.83 -8.73
C LEU A 120 1.08 27.48 -8.28
N ALA A 121 2.03 27.47 -7.35
CA ALA A 121 2.60 26.24 -6.78
C ALA A 121 1.51 25.41 -6.08
N PHE A 122 0.65 26.05 -5.29
CA PHE A 122 -0.50 25.42 -4.66
C PHE A 122 -1.47 24.81 -5.68
N MET A 123 -1.83 25.54 -6.75
CA MET A 123 -2.67 24.98 -7.81
C MET A 123 -2.03 23.78 -8.50
N HIS A 124 -0.72 23.82 -8.77
CA HIS A 124 0.00 22.67 -9.32
C HIS A 124 -0.02 21.47 -8.36
N HIS A 125 0.10 21.72 -7.05
CA HIS A 125 0.00 20.69 -6.03
C HIS A 125 -1.39 20.05 -6.01
N CYS A 126 -2.47 20.85 -5.99
CA CYS A 126 -3.85 20.37 -6.06
C CYS A 126 -4.10 19.51 -7.30
N ASN A 127 -3.65 19.98 -8.48
CA ASN A 127 -3.73 19.19 -9.73
C ASN A 127 -3.00 17.84 -9.62
N CYS A 128 -1.88 17.78 -8.90
CA CYS A 128 -1.19 16.51 -8.63
C CYS A 128 -2.02 15.60 -7.71
N MET A 129 -2.66 16.14 -6.67
CA MET A 129 -3.50 15.38 -5.75
C MET A 129 -4.73 14.79 -6.46
N GLU A 130 -5.38 15.56 -7.33
CA GLU A 130 -6.49 15.05 -8.14
C GLU A 130 -6.04 13.92 -9.09
N ARG A 131 -4.86 14.06 -9.70
CA ARG A 131 -4.28 13.00 -10.52
C ARG A 131 -3.94 11.76 -9.70
N ALA A 132 -3.40 11.92 -8.50
CA ALA A 132 -3.07 10.81 -7.60
C ALA A 132 -4.31 9.95 -7.29
N LEU A 133 -5.48 10.57 -7.10
CA LEU A 133 -6.73 9.84 -6.87
C LEU A 133 -7.15 8.94 -8.04
N LYS A 134 -6.84 9.33 -9.28
CA LYS A 134 -7.17 8.52 -10.47
C LYS A 134 -6.42 7.18 -10.48
N PHE A 135 -5.20 7.16 -9.95
CA PHE A 135 -4.33 5.98 -9.93
C PHE A 135 -4.30 5.25 -8.58
N THR A 136 -4.89 5.85 -7.54
CA THR A 136 -5.02 5.20 -6.23
C THR A 136 -6.05 4.07 -6.31
N ARG A 137 -5.68 2.89 -5.84
CA ARG A 137 -6.55 1.69 -5.83
C ARG A 137 -7.82 1.89 -4.97
N ALA A 138 -8.93 1.30 -5.43
CA ALA A 138 -10.27 1.50 -4.85
C ALA A 138 -10.37 1.30 -3.33
N PRO A 139 -9.78 0.25 -2.70
CA PRO A 139 -9.98 0.02 -1.27
C PRO A 139 -9.53 1.18 -0.38
N VAL A 140 -8.50 1.92 -0.79
CA VAL A 140 -7.93 3.02 0.00
C VAL A 140 -8.22 4.41 -0.60
N LYS A 141 -8.65 4.46 -1.87
CA LYS A 141 -8.92 5.69 -2.62
C LYS A 141 -9.88 6.63 -1.89
N PHE A 142 -10.95 6.08 -1.32
CA PHE A 142 -11.96 6.89 -0.62
C PHE A 142 -11.43 7.53 0.66
N ALA A 143 -10.58 6.83 1.40
CA ALA A 143 -9.93 7.37 2.59
C ALA A 143 -8.92 8.47 2.22
N VAL A 144 -8.13 8.25 1.16
CA VAL A 144 -7.19 9.26 0.63
C VAL A 144 -7.94 10.49 0.13
N ALA A 145 -9.07 10.32 -0.57
CA ALA A 145 -9.87 11.44 -1.05
C ALA A 145 -10.41 12.30 0.10
N ARG A 146 -10.93 11.68 1.17
CA ARG A 146 -11.35 12.41 2.37
C ARG A 146 -10.18 13.18 3.01
N TYR A 147 -9.01 12.56 3.08
CA TYR A 147 -7.80 13.22 3.60
C TYR A 147 -7.36 14.41 2.72
N PHE A 148 -7.38 14.28 1.40
CA PHE A 148 -7.05 15.40 0.52
C PHE A 148 -8.06 16.54 0.63
N TYR A 149 -9.34 16.23 0.83
CA TYR A 149 -10.38 17.24 1.05
C TYR A 149 -10.18 17.98 2.36
N THR A 150 -9.87 17.28 3.47
CA THR A 150 -9.59 17.95 4.76
C THR A 150 -8.34 18.83 4.72
N LYS A 151 -7.40 18.53 3.81
CA LYS A 151 -6.24 19.38 3.52
C LYS A 151 -6.52 20.54 2.57
N GLY A 152 -7.71 20.62 1.98
CA GLY A 152 -8.08 21.64 0.99
C GLY A 152 -7.40 21.44 -0.37
N TRP A 153 -6.87 20.26 -0.66
CA TRP A 153 -6.16 20.00 -1.93
C TRP A 153 -7.07 19.58 -3.07
N ILE A 154 -8.30 19.16 -2.77
CA ILE A 154 -9.32 18.83 -3.76
C ILE A 154 -10.63 19.53 -3.41
N SER A 155 -11.46 19.77 -4.42
CA SER A 155 -12.78 20.34 -4.23
C SER A 155 -13.77 19.32 -3.63
N LYS A 156 -14.88 19.82 -3.07
CA LYS A 156 -15.99 18.97 -2.63
C LYS A 156 -16.59 18.16 -3.79
N GLN A 157 -16.67 18.76 -4.98
CA GLN A 157 -17.13 18.07 -6.19
C GLN A 157 -16.23 16.86 -6.50
N THR A 158 -14.90 17.04 -6.52
CA THR A 158 -13.94 15.95 -6.76
C THR A 158 -14.08 14.83 -5.72
N LEU A 159 -14.34 15.18 -4.47
CA LEU A 159 -14.62 14.22 -3.40
C LEU A 159 -15.90 13.43 -3.67
N ASP A 160 -17.00 14.11 -3.95
CA ASP A 160 -18.32 13.49 -4.16
C ASP A 160 -18.32 12.57 -5.39
N GLU A 161 -17.68 12.98 -6.49
CA GLU A 161 -17.45 12.15 -7.67
C GLU A 161 -16.64 10.88 -7.32
N THR A 162 -15.56 11.04 -6.56
CA THR A 162 -14.72 9.93 -6.12
C THR A 162 -15.50 8.96 -5.25
N LEU A 163 -16.31 9.45 -4.30
CA LEU A 163 -17.13 8.61 -3.43
C LEU A 163 -18.29 7.94 -4.19
N SER A 164 -18.83 8.58 -5.21
CA SER A 164 -19.91 8.03 -6.04
C SER A 164 -19.46 6.83 -6.87
N SER A 165 -18.21 6.83 -7.37
CA SER A 165 -17.63 5.66 -8.06
C SER A 165 -17.59 4.38 -7.20
N ARG A 166 -17.66 4.52 -5.86
CA ARG A 166 -17.76 3.38 -4.94
C ARG A 166 -19.04 2.57 -5.19
N ARG A 167 -20.15 3.27 -5.44
CA ARG A 167 -21.49 2.66 -5.56
C ARG A 167 -21.59 1.81 -6.83
N THR A 168 -21.03 2.30 -7.94
CA THR A 168 -21.00 1.56 -9.21
C THR A 168 -20.16 0.28 -9.10
N SER A 169 -18.99 0.36 -8.45
CA SER A 169 -18.13 -0.82 -8.26
C SER A 169 -18.69 -1.88 -7.31
N GLN A 170 -19.61 -1.52 -6.42
CA GLN A 170 -20.29 -2.47 -5.52
C GLN A 170 -21.48 -3.15 -6.19
N MET A 171 -22.17 -2.47 -7.13
CA MET A 171 -23.28 -3.08 -7.88
C MET A 171 -22.82 -4.07 -8.95
N GLU A 172 -21.63 -3.90 -9.52
CA GLU A 172 -21.07 -4.84 -10.52
C GLU A 172 -20.43 -6.10 -9.88
N ALA A 173 -20.19 -6.10 -8.58
CA ALA A 173 -19.45 -7.17 -7.89
C ALA A 173 -20.34 -8.22 -7.20
N ASP A 174 -21.66 -8.20 -7.40
CA ASP A 174 -22.56 -9.20 -6.83
C ASP A 174 -23.24 -10.03 -7.93
N PRO A 175 -22.62 -11.18 -8.23
CA PRO A 175 -23.36 -12.42 -8.13
C PRO A 175 -22.51 -13.41 -7.33
N LEU A 176 -22.93 -13.76 -6.11
CA LEU A 176 -22.91 -15.14 -5.60
C LEU A 176 -23.46 -15.17 -4.16
N PHE A 177 -24.78 -15.38 -4.06
CA PHE A 177 -25.34 -16.22 -3.01
C PHE A 177 -24.58 -17.55 -3.02
N PHE A 178 -23.71 -17.78 -2.04
CA PHE A 178 -23.29 -19.13 -1.69
C PHE A 178 -24.47 -19.73 -0.92
N GLU A 179 -25.29 -20.53 -1.62
CA GLU A 179 -26.20 -21.43 -0.91
C GLU A 179 -25.35 -22.47 -0.20
N ASP A 180 -25.28 -22.32 1.12
CA ASP A 180 -24.67 -23.26 2.05
C ASP A 180 -25.68 -24.39 2.27
N GLU A 181 -25.73 -25.34 1.33
CA GLU A 181 -26.51 -26.56 1.52
C GLU A 181 -25.59 -27.79 1.61
N ARG A 182 -25.66 -28.42 2.80
CA ARG A 182 -25.30 -29.80 3.16
C ARG A 182 -23.91 -30.04 3.77
N MET A 183 -23.77 -29.57 5.00
CA MET A 183 -22.89 -30.20 6.00
C MET A 183 -23.54 -31.53 6.45
N SER A 184 -23.21 -32.63 5.79
CA SER A 184 -23.58 -33.97 6.23
C SER A 184 -22.64 -34.41 7.35
N THR A 185 -23.19 -34.46 8.56
CA THR A 185 -22.60 -35.07 9.74
C THR A 185 -22.50 -36.58 9.54
N THR A 186 -21.29 -37.13 9.56
CA THR A 186 -21.05 -38.47 10.10
C THR A 186 -19.75 -38.43 10.90
N ASP A 187 -19.93 -38.52 12.22
CA ASP A 187 -18.92 -39.02 13.15
C ASP A 187 -18.48 -40.42 12.70
N ASP A 188 -17.17 -40.69 12.76
CA ASP A 188 -16.65 -41.91 13.41
C ASP A 188 -15.12 -41.82 13.60
N CYS A 189 -14.76 -41.44 14.82
CA CYS A 189 -13.89 -42.15 15.77
C CYS A 189 -12.71 -43.05 15.33
N GLN A 190 -11.60 -42.80 16.05
CA GLN A 190 -10.52 -43.69 16.52
C GLN A 190 -9.27 -43.84 15.63
N LEU A 191 -8.15 -43.25 16.03
CA LEU A 191 -7.19 -43.66 17.10
C LEU A 191 -6.30 -44.83 16.66
N SER A 192 -5.02 -44.50 16.55
CA SER A 192 -3.84 -45.34 16.36
C SER A 192 -3.88 -46.72 17.03
N GLN A 193 -3.36 -47.74 16.34
CA GLN A 193 -2.26 -48.57 16.85
C GLN A 193 -1.66 -49.52 15.79
N SER A 194 -0.34 -49.68 15.91
CA SER A 194 0.54 -50.64 15.26
C SER A 194 0.30 -52.09 15.72
N HIS A 195 0.31 -53.08 14.82
CA HIS A 195 1.01 -54.35 15.08
C HIS A 195 1.22 -55.20 13.82
N THR A 196 2.30 -55.97 13.86
CA THR A 196 2.89 -56.87 12.87
C THR A 196 2.40 -58.32 13.10
N MET A 197 2.69 -59.21 12.14
CA MET A 197 2.54 -60.69 12.11
C MET A 197 1.16 -61.17 11.62
N GLU A 198 1.00 -62.26 10.86
CA GLU A 198 1.88 -63.39 10.52
C GLU A 198 1.36 -64.06 9.24
N SER A 199 2.26 -64.67 8.47
CA SER A 199 1.98 -65.42 7.25
C SER A 199 1.38 -66.81 7.51
N HIS A 200 0.40 -67.16 6.69
CA HIS A 200 -0.28 -68.45 6.55
C HIS A 200 0.60 -69.71 6.69
N MET A 201 0.12 -70.68 7.49
CA MET A 201 0.38 -72.11 7.29
C MET A 201 -0.88 -72.75 6.69
N GLU A 202 -0.75 -73.44 5.56
CA GLU A 202 -1.71 -74.46 5.11
C GLU A 202 -1.14 -75.84 5.43
N ASP A 203 -1.97 -76.65 6.08
CA ASP A 203 -1.72 -78.02 6.49
C ASP A 203 -2.16 -78.98 5.38
N GLY A 204 -1.40 -80.06 5.17
CA GLY A 204 -1.61 -80.99 4.06
C GLY A 204 -0.77 -82.26 4.17
N SER A 205 -1.05 -83.10 5.15
CA SER A 205 -0.80 -84.57 5.12
C SER A 205 -1.92 -85.27 4.32
N PRO A 206 -1.85 -86.57 3.90
CA PRO A 206 -1.01 -87.66 4.41
C PRO A 206 -0.48 -88.70 3.36
N LEU A 207 0.21 -89.70 3.93
CA LEU A 207 0.65 -91.03 3.43
C LEU A 207 2.08 -91.13 2.87
#